data_AF-L1LA42-F1
#
_entry.id   AF-L1LA42-F1
#
_cell.length_a   1.000
_cell.length_b   1.000
_cell.length_c   1.000
_cell.angle_alpha   90.00
_cell.angle_beta   90.00
_cell.angle_gamma   90.00
#
_symmetry.space_group_name_H-M   'P 1'
#
loop_
_entity.id
_entity.type
_entity.pdbx_description
1 polymer ?
#
loop_
_entity_poly.entity_id
_entity_poly.type
_entity_poly.pdbx_seq_one_letter_code
_entity_poly.pdbx_strand_id
1 'polypeptide(L)'
;MTSHSDGITIEISQKPPNSGYGLGSITYGGDSNQQVKLIKEENPTNSGFWKFTHTKNGISQGDSFKVGKVQYESSDISLPDIGMDSNSEIQHLAVWCWSGDDNMKKPLLIELLYKNDNYKYYSSNGDSDNLSWESLISSSQLKGKTLEKELDGLTCEKHNAVTMYLRKINYKTHIRGKKKYCCSKHKGKEKNKSPGKVTVTPVEIYCQTHPNNPTPVTCYKHEINSGAKLSGIRFYHNGNSKIRGRIKSPIPDVKAVHTFYCGTNPTLIYIEGGTQAIQDRWFKKNASKDNIEWTEVKDLQDIIPNVLSNNTKCETYKQLINALSCHKYQQCSDNPQSPSIGQGLDVLRKSEEHDTDSSDSEAEWDSEGEGSSGLGITIGSSSASILGTGGGAYAGWHVYQKYFLDVVVRLI
;
A
#
# COMPACT_ATOMS: atom_id res chain seq x y z
N MET A 1 -41.24 33.09 3.99
CA MET A 1 -39.97 32.66 4.60
C MET A 1 -39.67 31.26 4.07
N THR A 2 -38.76 31.14 3.11
CA THR A 2 -38.28 29.82 2.67
C THR A 2 -37.41 29.27 3.79
N SER A 3 -37.89 28.23 4.48
CA SER A 3 -37.08 27.45 5.41
C SER A 3 -35.86 26.93 4.64
N HIS A 4 -34.68 27.50 4.88
CA HIS A 4 -33.46 26.86 4.42
C HIS A 4 -33.39 25.49 5.10
N SER A 5 -33.30 24.42 4.32
CA SER A 5 -33.01 23.11 4.89
C SER A 5 -31.57 23.16 5.37
N ASP A 6 -31.34 23.04 6.68
CA ASP A 6 -30.03 23.17 7.33
C ASP A 6 -29.00 22.08 6.96
N GLY A 7 -29.26 21.29 5.91
CA GLY A 7 -28.45 20.13 5.53
C GLY A 7 -28.49 19.02 6.58
N ILE A 8 -27.71 17.98 6.37
CA ILE A 8 -27.52 16.89 7.35
C ILE A 8 -26.17 17.01 8.05
N THR A 9 -26.09 16.55 9.29
CA THR A 9 -24.83 16.46 10.06
C THR A 9 -24.23 15.06 9.90
N ILE A 10 -23.00 14.98 9.39
CA ILE A 10 -22.26 13.73 9.25
C ILE A 10 -21.21 13.64 10.35
N GLU A 11 -21.40 12.74 11.31
CA GLU A 11 -20.36 12.37 12.28
C GLU A 11 -19.52 11.19 11.74
N ILE A 12 -18.28 11.46 11.32
CA ILE A 12 -17.41 10.46 10.67
C ILE A 12 -16.75 9.50 11.67
N SER A 13 -16.83 9.77 12.97
CA SER A 13 -16.42 8.81 14.00
C SER A 13 -17.49 7.73 14.29
N GLN A 14 -18.72 7.88 13.74
CA GLN A 14 -19.79 6.90 13.93
C GLN A 14 -19.42 5.52 13.40
N LYS A 15 -19.79 4.48 14.17
CA LYS A 15 -19.54 3.08 13.85
C LYS A 15 -20.78 2.26 14.17
N PRO A 16 -21.15 1.25 13.36
CA PRO A 16 -22.25 0.35 13.71
C PRO A 16 -21.95 -0.41 15.03
N PRO A 17 -22.86 -0.40 16.02
CA PRO A 17 -22.59 -0.75 17.43
C PRO A 17 -22.24 -2.23 17.66
N ASN A 18 -22.58 -3.12 16.72
CA ASN A 18 -22.26 -4.55 16.79
C ASN A 18 -21.24 -4.98 15.73
N SER A 19 -20.64 -4.03 15.01
CA SER A 19 -19.86 -4.40 13.83
C SER A 19 -18.41 -4.75 14.09
N GLY A 20 -17.88 -4.81 15.32
CA GLY A 20 -16.48 -5.22 15.61
C GLY A 20 -15.50 -4.96 14.43
N TYR A 21 -14.97 -6.04 13.86
CA TYR A 21 -14.32 -6.07 12.53
C TYR A 21 -15.21 -6.71 11.43
N GLY A 22 -16.53 -6.77 11.61
CA GLY A 22 -17.52 -7.22 10.64
C GLY A 22 -18.20 -6.10 9.85
N LEU A 23 -18.97 -6.52 8.84
CA LEU A 23 -19.85 -5.67 8.03
C LEU A 23 -21.05 -5.18 8.86
N GLY A 24 -21.65 -4.06 8.48
CA GLY A 24 -22.87 -3.59 9.14
C GLY A 24 -23.43 -2.28 8.58
N SER A 25 -24.66 -1.97 8.97
CA SER A 25 -25.30 -0.69 8.67
C SER A 25 -26.09 -0.18 9.86
N ILE A 26 -26.13 1.14 10.04
CA ILE A 26 -26.99 1.83 11.00
C ILE A 26 -27.58 3.08 10.37
N THR A 27 -28.61 3.61 11.01
CA THR A 27 -29.08 4.98 10.80
C THR A 27 -28.82 5.80 12.05
N TYR A 28 -28.34 7.03 11.89
CA TYR A 28 -28.13 7.98 13.00
C TYR A 28 -28.57 9.39 12.59
N GLY A 29 -28.58 10.34 13.53
CA GLY A 29 -29.04 11.72 13.28
C GLY A 29 -30.39 12.03 13.93
N GLY A 30 -30.89 13.26 13.73
CA GLY A 30 -32.11 13.77 14.33
C GLY A 30 -33.39 13.29 13.64
N ASP A 31 -34.29 14.22 13.33
CA ASP A 31 -35.58 13.95 12.69
C ASP A 31 -35.43 13.19 11.36
N SER A 32 -36.52 12.59 10.86
CA SER A 32 -36.53 11.74 9.66
C SER A 32 -35.84 12.36 8.44
N ASN A 33 -35.82 13.69 8.32
CA ASN A 33 -35.22 14.42 7.20
C ASN A 33 -33.70 14.65 7.33
N GLN A 34 -33.13 14.43 8.51
CA GLN A 34 -31.71 14.61 8.84
C GLN A 34 -30.99 13.30 9.16
N GLN A 35 -31.69 12.18 9.02
CA GLN A 35 -31.11 10.87 9.26
C GLN A 35 -30.05 10.52 8.20
N VAL A 36 -28.97 9.92 8.67
CA VAL A 36 -27.84 9.44 7.89
C VAL A 36 -27.81 7.91 7.97
N LYS A 37 -27.77 7.24 6.83
CA LYS A 37 -27.47 5.83 6.71
C LYS A 37 -25.96 5.65 6.60
N LEU A 38 -25.41 4.83 7.49
CA LEU A 38 -24.00 4.43 7.50
C LEU A 38 -23.88 2.98 7.03
N ILE A 39 -22.96 2.71 6.12
CA ILE A 39 -22.57 1.37 5.69
C ILE A 39 -21.09 1.17 5.96
N LYS A 40 -20.74 0.08 6.62
CA LYS A 40 -19.36 -0.34 6.86
C LYS A 40 -19.03 -1.56 6.01
N GLU A 41 -17.97 -1.47 5.23
CA GLU A 41 -17.43 -2.56 4.44
C GLU A 41 -15.90 -2.61 4.46
N GLU A 42 -15.31 -3.79 4.24
CA GLU A 42 -13.86 -3.88 4.03
C GLU A 42 -13.56 -3.65 2.55
N ASN A 43 -12.88 -2.54 2.25
CA ASN A 43 -12.61 -2.15 0.88
C ASN A 43 -11.21 -1.55 0.73
N PRO A 44 -10.29 -2.23 0.02
CA PRO A 44 -10.54 -3.51 -0.70
C PRO A 44 -10.63 -4.73 0.20
N THR A 45 -11.29 -5.79 -0.26
CA THR A 45 -11.50 -7.01 0.52
C THR A 45 -10.20 -7.63 1.03
N ASN A 46 -10.14 -8.05 2.29
CA ASN A 46 -8.95 -8.58 2.96
C ASN A 46 -7.74 -7.61 3.01
N SER A 47 -7.96 -6.30 2.87
CA SER A 47 -6.87 -5.30 2.93
C SER A 47 -6.54 -4.87 4.36
N GLY A 48 -7.46 -5.06 5.31
CA GLY A 48 -7.41 -4.38 6.61
C GLY A 48 -7.85 -2.92 6.54
N PHE A 49 -8.43 -2.44 5.42
CA PHE A 49 -9.02 -1.11 5.29
C PHE A 49 -10.54 -1.17 5.32
N TRP A 50 -11.13 -0.36 6.20
CA TRP A 50 -12.58 -0.25 6.37
C TRP A 50 -13.07 1.04 5.72
N LYS A 51 -14.08 0.93 4.86
CA LYS A 51 -14.80 2.05 4.27
C LYS A 51 -16.11 2.25 5.02
N PHE A 52 -16.34 3.47 5.49
CA PHE A 52 -17.54 3.94 6.15
C PHE A 52 -18.27 4.91 5.23
N THR A 53 -19.34 4.47 4.60
CA THR A 53 -20.10 5.28 3.63
C THR A 53 -21.33 5.87 4.28
N HIS A 54 -21.42 7.20 4.26
CA HIS A 54 -22.51 8.00 4.82
C HIS A 54 -23.38 8.53 3.68
N THR A 55 -24.66 8.16 3.69
CA THR A 55 -25.69 8.67 2.76
C THR A 55 -26.87 9.23 3.54
N LYS A 56 -27.67 10.11 2.96
CA LYS A 56 -28.97 10.46 3.57
C LYS A 56 -29.86 9.20 3.65
N ASN A 57 -30.60 9.05 4.75
CA ASN A 57 -31.53 7.94 4.91
C ASN A 57 -32.79 8.17 4.06
N GLY A 58 -33.35 7.10 3.49
CA GLY A 58 -34.62 7.15 2.76
C GLY A 58 -34.59 7.79 1.36
N ILE A 59 -33.41 8.14 0.83
CA ILE A 59 -33.25 8.58 -0.56
C ILE A 59 -32.86 7.41 -1.48
N SER A 60 -33.12 7.53 -2.78
CA SER A 60 -32.74 6.51 -3.77
C SER A 60 -31.24 6.54 -4.03
N GLN A 61 -30.70 5.42 -4.51
CA GLN A 61 -29.29 5.38 -4.91
C GLN A 61 -29.03 6.39 -6.03
N GLY A 62 -28.04 7.27 -5.84
CA GLY A 62 -27.69 8.33 -6.78
C GLY A 62 -28.37 9.68 -6.52
N ASP A 63 -29.34 9.74 -5.60
CA ASP A 63 -29.89 11.01 -5.14
C ASP A 63 -28.83 11.80 -4.36
N SER A 64 -28.85 13.13 -4.52
CA SER A 64 -27.94 14.04 -3.82
C SER A 64 -28.59 14.64 -2.58
N PHE A 65 -27.76 15.04 -1.61
CA PHE A 65 -28.20 15.73 -0.41
C PHE A 65 -27.18 16.79 0.03
N LYS A 66 -27.68 17.81 0.73
CA LYS A 66 -26.85 18.86 1.34
C LYS A 66 -26.27 18.39 2.66
N VAL A 67 -24.98 18.62 2.85
CA VAL A 67 -24.31 18.46 4.15
C VAL A 67 -24.26 19.82 4.82
N GLY A 68 -24.91 19.93 5.97
CA GLY A 68 -24.84 21.14 6.79
C GLY A 68 -23.56 21.18 7.61
N LYS A 69 -23.08 19.99 8.03
CA LYS A 69 -21.99 19.87 8.98
C LYS A 69 -21.28 18.53 8.88
N VAL A 70 -19.96 18.53 9.08
CA VAL A 70 -19.18 17.30 9.30
C VAL A 70 -18.52 17.39 10.68
N GLN A 71 -18.54 16.30 11.43
CA GLN A 71 -17.98 16.22 12.78
C GLN A 71 -17.10 14.99 12.93
N TYR A 72 -16.10 15.10 13.81
CA TYR A 72 -15.27 14.00 14.30
C TYR A 72 -15.16 14.11 15.82
N GLU A 73 -15.60 13.08 16.56
CA GLU A 73 -15.58 13.06 18.02
C GLU A 73 -16.25 14.31 18.65
N SER A 74 -17.35 14.78 18.06
CA SER A 74 -18.06 16.02 18.42
C SER A 74 -17.37 17.34 18.06
N SER A 75 -16.16 17.30 17.50
CA SER A 75 -15.48 18.48 16.96
C SER A 75 -15.89 18.72 15.51
N ASP A 76 -16.07 19.99 15.15
CA ASP A 76 -16.53 20.39 13.83
C ASP A 76 -15.38 20.38 12.83
N ILE A 77 -15.58 19.73 11.69
CA ILE A 77 -14.68 19.81 10.54
C ILE A 77 -15.23 20.90 9.61
N SER A 78 -14.38 21.89 9.30
CA SER A 78 -14.69 22.95 8.35
C SER A 78 -14.97 22.34 6.97
N LEU A 79 -16.17 22.59 6.42
CA LEU A 79 -16.54 22.12 5.08
C LEU A 79 -15.51 22.56 4.00
N PRO A 80 -15.00 23.81 4.02
CA PRO A 80 -13.91 24.22 3.13
C PRO A 80 -12.64 23.35 3.21
N ASP A 81 -12.31 22.79 4.38
CA ASP A 81 -11.08 22.00 4.57
C ASP A 81 -11.16 20.66 3.81
N ILE A 82 -12.39 20.17 3.59
CA ILE A 82 -12.71 19.03 2.74
C ILE A 82 -13.30 19.47 1.39
N GLY A 83 -13.04 20.73 0.98
CA GLY A 83 -13.43 21.33 -0.29
C GLY A 83 -14.92 21.24 -0.62
N MET A 84 -15.76 21.30 0.41
CA MET A 84 -17.20 21.45 0.33
C MET A 84 -17.60 22.90 0.62
N ASP A 85 -18.58 23.41 -0.13
CA ASP A 85 -19.30 24.62 0.21
C ASP A 85 -20.66 24.28 0.86
N SER A 86 -21.30 25.24 1.52
CA SER A 86 -22.59 25.02 2.21
C SER A 86 -23.78 24.75 1.28
N ASN A 87 -23.62 24.98 -0.02
CA ASN A 87 -24.63 24.72 -1.04
C ASN A 87 -24.37 23.44 -1.84
N SER A 88 -23.20 22.82 -1.66
CA SER A 88 -22.79 21.59 -2.32
C SER A 88 -23.75 20.45 -1.97
N GLU A 89 -24.14 19.70 -2.99
CA GLU A 89 -24.87 18.46 -2.83
C GLU A 89 -23.99 17.27 -3.21
N ILE A 90 -23.95 16.26 -2.33
CA ILE A 90 -23.20 15.03 -2.53
C ILE A 90 -24.15 13.83 -2.55
N GLN A 91 -23.77 12.77 -3.25
CA GLN A 91 -24.43 11.47 -3.21
C GLN A 91 -23.97 10.63 -2.02
N HIS A 92 -22.68 10.73 -1.66
CA HIS A 92 -22.15 10.15 -0.42
C HIS A 92 -20.87 10.84 0.05
N LEU A 93 -20.60 10.68 1.34
CA LEU A 93 -19.29 10.90 1.95
C LEU A 93 -18.79 9.54 2.45
N ALA A 94 -17.59 9.14 2.08
CA ALA A 94 -16.98 7.92 2.60
C ALA A 94 -15.66 8.19 3.30
N VAL A 95 -15.39 7.44 4.37
CA VAL A 95 -14.16 7.54 5.16
C VAL A 95 -13.46 6.19 5.21
N TRP A 96 -12.15 6.17 4.96
CA TRP A 96 -11.33 4.98 5.10
C TRP A 96 -10.54 5.02 6.38
N CYS A 97 -10.57 3.92 7.12
CA CYS A 97 -9.74 3.73 8.29
C CYS A 97 -8.93 2.44 8.16
N TRP A 98 -7.76 2.43 8.79
CA TRP A 98 -6.96 1.22 8.91
C TRP A 98 -7.33 0.44 10.17
N SER A 99 -7.60 -0.84 10.03
CA SER A 99 -7.97 -1.75 11.13
C SER A 99 -6.87 -1.96 12.17
N GLY A 100 -5.63 -1.59 11.88
CA GLY A 100 -4.49 -1.72 12.78
C GLY A 100 -4.23 -0.52 13.65
N ASP A 101 -5.08 0.49 13.49
CA ASP A 101 -5.19 1.61 14.41
C ASP A 101 -6.08 1.25 15.60
N ASP A 102 -5.83 1.89 16.74
CA ASP A 102 -6.63 1.68 17.94
C ASP A 102 -8.07 2.09 17.69
N ASN A 103 -8.95 1.11 17.51
CA ASN A 103 -10.36 1.30 17.21
C ASN A 103 -10.63 2.20 15.99
N MET A 104 -9.72 2.30 15.00
CA MET A 104 -9.91 3.15 13.81
C MET A 104 -10.22 4.61 14.20
N LYS A 105 -9.43 5.20 15.11
CA LYS A 105 -9.54 6.59 15.54
C LYS A 105 -8.89 7.55 14.54
N LYS A 106 -7.93 7.09 13.74
CA LYS A 106 -7.24 7.94 12.78
C LYS A 106 -7.75 7.61 11.37
N PRO A 107 -8.72 8.38 10.84
CA PRO A 107 -9.14 8.21 9.46
C PRO A 107 -7.99 8.57 8.52
N LEU A 108 -7.88 7.85 7.42
CA LEU A 108 -6.83 8.03 6.41
C LEU A 108 -7.28 8.97 5.29
N LEU A 109 -8.49 8.75 4.77
CA LEU A 109 -8.96 9.29 3.52
C LEU A 109 -10.46 9.58 3.61
N ILE A 110 -10.88 10.73 3.10
CA ILE A 110 -12.27 11.07 2.78
C ILE A 110 -12.45 11.01 1.26
N GLU A 111 -13.55 10.41 0.81
CA GLU A 111 -14.06 10.48 -0.57
C GLU A 111 -15.41 11.21 -0.54
N LEU A 112 -15.56 12.19 -1.43
CA LEU A 112 -16.83 12.85 -1.70
C LEU A 112 -17.26 12.50 -3.12
N LEU A 113 -18.50 12.02 -3.28
CA LEU A 113 -19.11 11.81 -4.60
C LEU A 113 -20.19 12.87 -4.82
N TYR A 114 -20.01 13.72 -5.83
CA TYR A 114 -20.96 14.77 -6.19
C TYR A 114 -21.94 14.29 -7.29
N LYS A 115 -23.04 15.03 -7.47
CA LYS A 115 -23.91 14.91 -8.65
C LYS A 115 -23.05 15.15 -9.90
N ASN A 116 -23.05 14.20 -10.86
CA ASN A 116 -22.16 14.10 -12.05
C ASN A 116 -20.93 13.19 -11.89
N ASP A 117 -20.94 12.25 -10.95
CA ASP A 117 -19.86 11.28 -10.77
C ASP A 117 -18.46 11.91 -10.56
N ASN A 118 -18.45 13.14 -10.03
CA ASN A 118 -17.21 13.84 -9.71
C ASN A 118 -16.75 13.41 -8.31
N TYR A 119 -15.53 12.90 -8.24
CA TYR A 119 -14.93 12.43 -7.00
C TYR A 119 -13.91 13.45 -6.50
N LYS A 120 -13.96 13.78 -5.21
CA LYS A 120 -12.87 14.48 -4.53
C LYS A 120 -12.35 13.64 -3.37
N TYR A 121 -11.05 13.77 -3.11
CA TYR A 121 -10.35 12.99 -2.10
C TYR A 121 -9.54 13.89 -1.20
N TYR A 122 -9.55 13.57 0.09
CA TYR A 122 -8.81 14.31 1.11
C TYR A 122 -8.11 13.35 2.04
N SER A 123 -6.79 13.45 2.16
CA SER A 123 -6.01 12.68 3.12
C SER A 123 -5.91 13.41 4.45
N SER A 124 -6.00 12.67 5.55
CA SER A 124 -5.73 13.22 6.89
C SER A 124 -4.26 13.58 7.02
N ASN A 125 -3.96 14.70 7.67
CA ASN A 125 -2.59 15.08 7.98
C ASN A 125 -1.96 14.25 9.13
N GLY A 126 -2.78 13.50 9.88
CA GLY A 126 -2.32 12.52 10.88
C GLY A 126 -2.29 13.01 12.32
N ASP A 127 -2.64 14.27 12.59
CA ASP A 127 -2.76 14.82 13.93
C ASP A 127 -4.09 14.38 14.56
N SER A 128 -4.03 13.65 15.68
CA SER A 128 -5.21 13.13 16.37
C SER A 128 -6.10 14.22 16.96
N ASP A 129 -5.50 15.35 17.32
CA ASP A 129 -6.16 16.38 18.12
C ASP A 129 -6.75 17.49 17.24
N ASN A 130 -6.35 17.54 15.96
CA ASN A 130 -6.85 18.50 14.99
C ASN A 130 -6.79 17.87 13.59
N LEU A 131 -7.85 17.13 13.24
CA LEU A 131 -7.98 16.52 11.92
C LEU A 131 -8.02 17.61 10.85
N SER A 132 -6.85 17.89 10.29
CA SER A 132 -6.71 18.70 9.08
C SER A 132 -6.58 17.78 7.87
N TRP A 133 -7.06 18.29 6.74
CA TRP A 133 -7.26 17.54 5.52
C TRP A 133 -6.49 18.19 4.37
N GLU A 134 -5.82 17.37 3.58
CA GLU A 134 -5.10 17.80 2.38
C GLU A 134 -5.79 17.21 1.15
N SER A 135 -6.08 18.06 0.15
CA SER A 135 -6.68 17.61 -1.11
C SER A 135 -5.72 16.70 -1.86
N LEU A 136 -6.20 15.52 -2.25
CA LEU A 136 -5.51 14.66 -3.18
C LEU A 136 -5.96 15.00 -4.61
N ILE A 137 -5.00 15.24 -5.49
CA ILE A 137 -5.28 15.49 -6.90
C ILE A 137 -5.63 14.16 -7.56
N SER A 138 -6.92 13.95 -7.81
CA SER A 138 -7.41 12.83 -8.61
C SER A 138 -8.63 13.27 -9.41
N SER A 139 -8.61 12.99 -10.71
CA SER A 139 -9.69 13.32 -11.67
C SER A 139 -10.75 12.21 -11.79
N SER A 140 -10.53 11.05 -11.16
CA SER A 140 -11.37 9.87 -11.33
C SER A 140 -11.53 9.07 -10.04
N GLN A 141 -12.47 8.13 -10.05
CA GLN A 141 -12.68 7.27 -8.90
C GLN A 141 -11.44 6.42 -8.57
N LEU A 142 -10.92 6.56 -7.35
CA LEU A 142 -9.88 5.69 -6.83
C LEU A 142 -10.47 4.29 -6.62
N LYS A 143 -9.99 3.32 -7.40
CA LYS A 143 -10.42 1.93 -7.31
C LYS A 143 -9.26 0.96 -7.49
N GLY A 144 -9.45 -0.26 -6.99
CA GLY A 144 -8.48 -1.35 -7.11
C GLY A 144 -7.07 -0.93 -6.68
N LYS A 145 -6.08 -1.21 -7.52
CA LYS A 145 -4.66 -0.99 -7.21
C LYS A 145 -4.31 0.47 -6.87
N THR A 146 -4.96 1.45 -7.50
CA THR A 146 -4.66 2.87 -7.25
C THR A 146 -5.11 3.28 -5.86
N LEU A 147 -6.35 2.94 -5.48
CA LEU A 147 -6.86 3.16 -4.12
C LEU A 147 -5.97 2.47 -3.07
N GLU A 148 -5.60 1.21 -3.31
CA GLU A 148 -4.79 0.47 -2.35
C GLU A 148 -3.38 0.99 -2.16
N LYS A 149 -2.78 1.52 -3.22
CA LYS A 149 -1.46 2.15 -3.16
C LYS A 149 -1.54 3.44 -2.34
N GLU A 150 -2.62 4.18 -2.49
CA GLU A 150 -2.88 5.40 -1.72
C GLU A 150 -3.05 5.08 -0.23
N LEU A 151 -3.95 4.15 0.10
CA LEU A 151 -4.19 3.72 1.48
C LEU A 151 -2.94 3.14 2.15
N ASP A 152 -2.13 2.37 1.43
CA ASP A 152 -0.82 1.90 1.93
C ASP A 152 0.16 3.05 2.19
N GLY A 153 0.20 4.03 1.29
CA GLY A 153 1.04 5.22 1.43
C GLY A 153 0.68 6.00 2.69
N LEU A 154 -0.61 6.29 2.86
CA LEU A 154 -1.16 6.98 4.03
C LEU A 154 -0.91 6.17 5.32
N THR A 155 -1.08 4.85 5.28
CA THR A 155 -0.80 3.98 6.44
C THR A 155 0.68 3.98 6.83
N CYS A 156 1.56 3.96 5.83
CA CYS A 156 3.02 4.05 6.00
C CYS A 156 3.46 5.39 6.59
N GLU A 157 2.83 6.48 6.17
CA GLU A 157 3.10 7.83 6.62
C GLU A 157 2.54 8.08 8.02
N LYS A 158 1.24 7.84 8.21
CA LYS A 158 0.48 8.30 9.39
C LYS A 158 0.45 7.30 10.54
N HIS A 159 0.61 5.99 10.26
CA HIS A 159 0.55 4.94 11.29
C HIS A 159 1.88 4.21 11.51
N ASN A 160 2.95 4.67 10.88
CA ASN A 160 4.24 3.98 10.89
C ASN A 160 4.12 2.49 10.55
N ALA A 161 3.28 2.13 9.57
CA ALA A 161 2.98 0.74 9.24
C ALA A 161 3.22 0.43 7.75
N VAL A 162 3.99 -0.60 7.46
CA VAL A 162 4.51 -0.89 6.11
C VAL A 162 3.80 -2.06 5.46
N THR A 163 3.45 -1.91 4.19
CA THR A 163 2.99 -3.03 3.36
C THR A 163 4.19 -3.61 2.59
N MET A 164 4.44 -4.91 2.75
CA MET A 164 5.50 -5.60 2.05
C MET A 164 5.03 -6.12 0.70
N TYR A 165 5.70 -5.69 -0.37
CA TYR A 165 5.45 -6.17 -1.73
C TYR A 165 6.47 -7.24 -2.11
N LEU A 166 6.07 -8.51 -2.02
CA LEU A 166 6.90 -9.67 -2.33
C LEU A 166 6.91 -9.93 -3.85
N ARG A 167 7.75 -9.21 -4.58
CA ARG A 167 8.03 -9.44 -6.00
C ARG A 167 9.53 -9.64 -6.20
N LYS A 168 9.90 -10.57 -7.09
CA LYS A 168 11.31 -10.85 -7.42
C LYS A 168 12.10 -9.59 -7.81
N ILE A 169 11.47 -8.70 -8.58
CA ILE A 169 12.10 -7.47 -9.04
C ILE A 169 12.42 -6.51 -7.89
N ASN A 170 11.58 -6.48 -6.84
CA ASN A 170 11.74 -5.55 -5.73
C ASN A 170 13.01 -5.86 -4.94
N TYR A 171 13.32 -7.15 -4.70
CA TYR A 171 14.57 -7.45 -4.00
C TYR A 171 15.79 -7.14 -4.88
N LYS A 172 15.74 -7.35 -6.20
CA LYS A 172 16.89 -7.08 -7.09
C LYS A 172 17.29 -5.60 -7.04
N THR A 173 16.31 -4.71 -7.06
CA THR A 173 16.53 -3.26 -7.01
C THR A 173 16.99 -2.79 -5.62
N HIS A 174 16.42 -3.36 -4.55
CA HIS A 174 16.74 -2.96 -3.18
C HIS A 174 18.08 -3.51 -2.67
N ILE A 175 18.46 -4.74 -3.04
CA ILE A 175 19.73 -5.36 -2.64
C ILE A 175 20.91 -4.65 -3.29
N ARG A 176 20.90 -4.48 -4.63
CA ARG A 176 22.03 -3.87 -5.37
C ARG A 176 22.35 -2.46 -4.89
N GLY A 177 21.32 -1.69 -4.49
CA GLY A 177 21.49 -0.33 -4.00
C GLY A 177 21.66 -0.21 -2.49
N LYS A 178 21.61 -1.31 -1.71
CA LYS A 178 21.44 -1.29 -0.24
C LYS A 178 20.31 -0.32 0.19
N LYS A 179 19.25 -0.25 -0.63
CA LYS A 179 18.16 0.72 -0.46
C LYS A 179 17.07 0.11 0.39
N LYS A 180 16.70 0.82 1.46
CA LYS A 180 15.48 0.52 2.21
C LYS A 180 14.23 0.95 1.43
N TYR A 181 13.07 0.35 1.70
CA TYR A 181 11.80 0.71 1.06
C TYR A 181 10.62 0.73 2.04
N CYS A 182 9.54 1.43 1.68
CA CYS A 182 8.21 1.26 2.29
C CYS A 182 7.11 1.97 1.48
N CYS A 183 7.20 3.29 1.29
CA CYS A 183 6.24 4.08 0.51
C CYS A 183 6.92 5.26 -0.20
N SER A 184 6.23 5.93 -1.13
CA SER A 184 6.77 7.00 -1.98
C SER A 184 7.38 8.16 -1.19
N LYS A 185 6.75 8.58 -0.10
CA LYS A 185 7.24 9.65 0.79
C LYS A 185 8.60 9.32 1.44
N HIS A 186 8.94 8.04 1.53
CA HIS A 186 10.20 7.52 2.06
C HIS A 186 11.18 7.06 0.97
N LYS A 187 10.92 7.39 -0.31
CA LYS A 187 11.84 7.16 -1.43
C LYS A 187 12.68 8.42 -1.63
N GLY A 188 13.89 8.48 -1.10
CA GLY A 188 14.74 9.65 -1.36
C GLY A 188 16.19 9.54 -0.88
N LYS A 189 17.08 10.14 -1.68
CA LYS A 189 18.44 10.55 -1.28
C LYS A 189 18.46 11.99 -0.75
N GLU A 190 17.33 12.69 -0.82
CA GLU A 190 17.20 14.04 -0.29
C GLU A 190 17.53 14.02 1.21
N LYS A 191 18.36 14.98 1.63
CA LYS A 191 18.87 15.07 3.00
C LYS A 191 17.77 15.13 4.08
N ASN A 192 16.53 15.39 3.69
CA ASN A 192 15.39 15.58 4.57
C ASN A 192 14.34 14.46 4.50
N LYS A 193 14.49 13.45 3.61
CA LYS A 193 13.54 12.33 3.54
C LYS A 193 13.99 11.23 4.50
N SER A 194 13.09 10.81 5.39
CA SER A 194 13.37 9.67 6.25
C SER A 194 13.57 8.41 5.41
N PRO A 195 14.54 7.54 5.79
CA PRO A 195 14.87 6.38 5.00
C PRO A 195 13.70 5.40 4.96
N GLY A 196 13.67 4.56 3.94
CA GLY A 196 12.73 3.43 3.90
C GLY A 196 12.80 2.58 5.18
N LYS A 197 11.68 1.95 5.52
CA LYS A 197 11.51 1.24 6.79
C LYS A 197 11.81 -0.26 6.70
N VAL A 198 11.89 -0.82 5.48
CA VAL A 198 12.17 -2.24 5.24
C VAL A 198 13.52 -2.41 4.56
N THR A 199 14.35 -3.30 5.10
CA THR A 199 15.62 -3.72 4.50
C THR A 199 15.45 -5.12 3.91
N VAL A 200 16.10 -5.41 2.77
CA VAL A 200 16.12 -6.75 2.18
C VAL A 200 17.54 -7.30 2.19
N THR A 201 17.73 -8.47 2.79
CA THR A 201 19.01 -9.19 2.77
C THR A 201 18.82 -10.59 2.17
N PRO A 202 19.65 -10.99 1.19
CA PRO A 202 19.66 -12.36 0.70
C PRO A 202 20.39 -13.27 1.70
N VAL A 203 19.87 -14.47 1.90
CA VAL A 203 20.51 -15.55 2.66
C VAL A 203 20.60 -16.76 1.76
N GLU A 204 21.81 -17.23 1.49
CA GLU A 204 22.05 -18.42 0.68
C GLU A 204 22.14 -19.65 1.56
N ILE A 205 21.35 -20.67 1.21
CA ILE A 205 21.18 -21.88 1.99
C ILE A 205 21.70 -23.05 1.16
N TYR A 206 22.65 -23.78 1.71
CA TYR A 206 23.32 -24.92 1.06
C TYR A 206 23.17 -26.19 1.92
N CYS A 207 23.08 -27.34 1.25
CA CYS A 207 23.13 -28.65 1.89
C CYS A 207 24.58 -29.02 2.22
N GLN A 208 24.86 -29.40 3.47
CA GLN A 208 26.20 -29.74 3.95
C GLN A 208 26.89 -30.85 3.14
N THR A 209 26.13 -31.81 2.61
CA THR A 209 26.67 -33.01 1.93
C THR A 209 26.98 -32.80 0.46
N HIS A 210 26.55 -31.68 -0.13
CA HIS A 210 26.77 -31.37 -1.54
C HIS A 210 27.56 -30.07 -1.71
N PRO A 211 28.85 -30.01 -1.33
CA PRO A 211 29.65 -28.80 -1.54
C PRO A 211 29.90 -28.51 -3.03
N ASN A 212 29.77 -29.52 -3.91
CA ASN A 212 30.30 -29.42 -5.26
C ASN A 212 29.33 -28.93 -6.35
N ASN A 213 27.98 -28.89 -6.18
CA ASN A 213 27.10 -28.17 -7.15
C ASN A 213 25.57 -28.03 -6.91
N PRO A 214 24.99 -27.91 -5.71
CA PRO A 214 23.58 -27.53 -5.60
C PRO A 214 23.44 -26.03 -5.86
N THR A 215 22.57 -25.64 -6.78
CA THR A 215 22.11 -24.25 -6.87
C THR A 215 21.54 -23.85 -5.50
N PRO A 216 22.11 -22.84 -4.81
CA PRO A 216 21.67 -22.49 -3.47
C PRO A 216 20.21 -22.07 -3.45
N VAL A 217 19.52 -22.39 -2.36
CA VAL A 217 18.22 -21.81 -2.09
C VAL A 217 18.45 -20.42 -1.53
N THR A 218 18.05 -19.39 -2.27
CA THR A 218 18.09 -18.02 -1.77
C THR A 218 16.80 -17.69 -1.03
N CYS A 219 16.91 -17.39 0.25
CA CYS A 219 15.90 -16.71 1.04
C CYS A 219 16.11 -15.20 0.94
N TYR A 220 15.04 -14.41 0.91
CA TYR A 220 15.10 -12.96 1.03
C TYR A 220 14.44 -12.55 2.34
N LYS A 221 15.24 -12.06 3.30
CA LYS A 221 14.75 -11.54 4.58
C LYS A 221 14.34 -10.09 4.39
N HIS A 222 13.04 -9.83 4.53
CA HIS A 222 12.46 -8.49 4.55
C HIS A 222 12.31 -8.05 6.02
N GLU A 223 13.27 -7.29 6.52
CA GLU A 223 13.33 -6.88 7.93
C GLU A 223 12.72 -5.50 8.13
N ILE A 224 11.77 -5.40 9.09
CA ILE A 224 11.12 -4.15 9.47
C ILE A 224 12.01 -3.44 10.49
N ASN A 225 12.33 -2.18 10.21
CA ASN A 225 13.19 -1.35 11.03
C ASN A 225 12.38 -0.23 11.70
N SER A 226 13.02 0.47 12.65
CA SER A 226 12.50 1.73 13.20
C SER A 226 11.14 1.60 13.92
N GLY A 227 10.87 0.44 14.51
CA GLY A 227 9.62 0.20 15.26
C GLY A 227 8.35 0.25 14.41
N ALA A 228 8.46 0.12 13.08
CA ALA A 228 7.30 0.10 12.21
C ALA A 228 6.48 -1.19 12.36
N LYS A 229 5.18 -1.11 12.10
CA LYS A 229 4.26 -2.27 12.10
C LYS A 229 4.14 -2.87 10.71
N LEU A 230 3.72 -4.12 10.59
CA LEU A 230 3.37 -4.71 9.28
C LEU A 230 1.88 -4.48 8.99
N SER A 231 1.57 -3.63 8.01
CA SER A 231 0.20 -3.40 7.53
C SER A 231 -0.24 -4.38 6.45
N GLY A 232 0.61 -5.32 6.04
CA GLY A 232 0.20 -6.42 5.16
C GLY A 232 1.33 -6.95 4.30
N ILE A 233 1.08 -8.12 3.74
CA ILE A 233 1.97 -8.79 2.77
C ILE A 233 1.19 -8.95 1.47
N ARG A 234 1.73 -8.40 0.39
CA ARG A 234 1.12 -8.42 -0.95
C ARG A 234 2.07 -9.06 -1.94
N PHE A 235 1.49 -9.81 -2.88
CA PHE A 235 2.22 -10.36 -4.01
C PHE A 235 1.31 -10.38 -5.25
N TYR A 236 1.95 -10.25 -6.41
CA TYR A 236 1.30 -10.19 -7.71
C TYR A 236 1.75 -11.38 -8.55
N HIS A 237 0.81 -12.05 -9.19
CA HIS A 237 1.14 -13.16 -10.08
C HIS A 237 1.53 -12.64 -11.45
N ASN A 238 2.71 -13.02 -11.93
CA ASN A 238 3.19 -12.77 -13.31
C ASN A 238 3.08 -11.32 -13.78
N GLY A 239 3.33 -10.36 -12.86
CA GLY A 239 3.27 -8.93 -13.19
C GLY A 239 1.87 -8.37 -13.44
N ASN A 240 0.81 -9.19 -13.36
CA ASN A 240 -0.56 -8.71 -13.51
C ASN A 240 -0.91 -7.79 -12.33
N SER A 241 -1.63 -6.71 -12.59
CA SER A 241 -2.01 -5.68 -11.62
C SER A 241 -3.01 -6.16 -10.57
N LYS A 242 -3.64 -7.33 -10.77
CA LYS A 242 -4.55 -7.94 -9.81
C LYS A 242 -3.79 -8.59 -8.66
N ILE A 243 -4.02 -8.10 -7.45
CA ILE A 243 -3.55 -8.73 -6.21
C ILE A 243 -4.33 -10.03 -6.04
N ARG A 244 -3.62 -11.14 -5.85
CA ARG A 244 -4.25 -12.46 -5.82
C ARG A 244 -4.22 -13.14 -4.45
N GLY A 245 -3.43 -12.64 -3.51
CA GLY A 245 -3.48 -13.14 -2.14
C GLY A 245 -2.92 -12.15 -1.14
N ARG A 246 -3.41 -12.30 0.09
CA ARG A 246 -3.04 -11.50 1.26
C ARG A 246 -3.03 -12.40 2.47
N ILE A 247 -2.11 -12.14 3.38
CA ILE A 247 -2.22 -12.63 4.75
C ILE A 247 -2.98 -11.54 5.51
N LYS A 248 -3.98 -11.94 6.30
CA LYS A 248 -4.90 -11.01 6.98
C LYS A 248 -4.09 -9.94 7.73
N SER A 249 -4.35 -8.69 7.36
CA SER A 249 -3.77 -7.50 7.96
C SER A 249 -4.73 -6.93 8.99
N PRO A 250 -4.23 -6.29 10.06
CA PRO A 250 -2.84 -5.98 10.39
C PRO A 250 -2.17 -7.08 11.19
N ILE A 251 -0.84 -7.14 11.14
CA ILE A 251 -0.07 -8.09 11.93
C ILE A 251 0.87 -7.31 12.85
N PRO A 252 0.50 -7.12 14.12
CA PRO A 252 1.39 -6.47 15.09
C PRO A 252 2.62 -7.34 15.33
N ASP A 253 3.71 -6.70 15.77
CA ASP A 253 4.93 -7.35 16.29
C ASP A 253 5.72 -8.24 15.31
N VAL A 254 5.47 -8.13 14.00
CA VAL A 254 6.32 -8.77 12.99
C VAL A 254 7.66 -8.06 12.91
N LYS A 255 8.74 -8.83 12.99
CA LYS A 255 10.12 -8.35 12.86
C LYS A 255 10.62 -8.49 11.44
N ALA A 256 10.36 -9.63 10.81
CA ALA A 256 10.80 -9.90 9.45
C ALA A 256 9.86 -10.87 8.72
N VAL A 257 9.88 -10.80 7.39
CA VAL A 257 9.26 -11.79 6.50
C VAL A 257 10.36 -12.40 5.63
N HIS A 258 10.58 -13.69 5.80
CA HIS A 258 11.53 -14.48 5.02
C HIS A 258 10.79 -15.06 3.83
N THR A 259 11.25 -14.75 2.61
CA THR A 259 10.54 -15.12 1.39
C THR A 259 11.39 -15.98 0.48
N PHE A 260 10.82 -17.08 0.01
CA PHE A 260 11.44 -17.99 -0.94
C PHE A 260 10.67 -18.01 -2.26
N TYR A 261 11.40 -18.02 -3.36
CA TYR A 261 10.82 -17.88 -4.70
C TYR A 261 11.08 -19.10 -5.58
N CYS A 262 10.03 -19.56 -6.25
CA CYS A 262 10.13 -20.43 -7.42
C CYS A 262 9.82 -19.61 -8.68
N GLY A 263 10.81 -19.47 -9.57
CA GLY A 263 10.74 -18.54 -10.70
C GLY A 263 10.68 -17.07 -10.25
N THR A 264 9.55 -16.41 -10.51
CA THR A 264 9.25 -15.00 -10.16
C THR A 264 8.25 -14.85 -9.03
N ASN A 265 7.63 -15.94 -8.59
CA ASN A 265 6.55 -15.95 -7.62
C ASN A 265 7.06 -16.42 -6.24
N PRO A 266 6.69 -15.75 -5.14
CA PRO A 266 6.93 -16.29 -3.81
C PRO A 266 6.08 -17.56 -3.62
N THR A 267 6.68 -18.63 -3.11
CA THR A 267 6.01 -19.92 -2.88
C THR A 267 5.94 -20.32 -1.42
N LEU A 268 6.92 -19.89 -0.63
CA LEU A 268 7.02 -20.19 0.79
C LEU A 268 7.48 -18.92 1.50
N ILE A 269 6.87 -18.63 2.64
CA ILE A 269 7.30 -17.55 3.51
C ILE A 269 7.36 -18.01 4.97
N TYR A 270 8.18 -17.34 5.76
CA TYR A 270 8.20 -17.46 7.21
C TYR A 270 8.04 -16.08 7.83
N ILE A 271 7.12 -15.96 8.78
CA ILE A 271 6.86 -14.71 9.50
C ILE A 271 7.58 -14.79 10.84
N GLU A 272 8.59 -13.93 11.02
CA GLU A 272 9.35 -13.80 12.27
C GLU A 272 8.68 -12.79 13.20
N GLY A 273 8.33 -13.21 14.41
CA GLY A 273 7.44 -12.46 15.30
C GLY A 273 5.98 -12.50 14.84
N GLY A 274 5.14 -11.60 15.34
CA GLY A 274 3.69 -11.60 15.09
C GLY A 274 2.84 -11.88 16.32
N THR A 275 1.53 -12.00 16.15
CA THR A 275 0.61 -12.48 17.18
C THR A 275 0.74 -13.99 17.37
N GLN A 276 0.31 -14.53 18.51
CA GLN A 276 0.33 -15.97 18.80
C GLN A 276 -0.25 -16.86 17.67
N ALA A 277 -1.22 -16.35 16.91
CA ALA A 277 -1.84 -17.06 15.80
C ALA A 277 -0.89 -17.30 14.62
N ILE A 278 0.08 -16.42 14.39
CA ILE A 278 0.98 -16.49 13.23
C ILE A 278 2.47 -16.32 13.59
N GLN A 279 2.77 -16.23 14.87
CA GLN A 279 4.11 -15.99 15.39
C GLN A 279 5.04 -17.13 15.00
N ASP A 280 6.13 -16.78 14.30
CA ASP A 280 7.23 -17.70 14.00
C ASP A 280 6.75 -18.91 13.18
N ARG A 281 5.88 -18.66 12.19
CA ARG A 281 5.24 -19.71 11.37
C ARG A 281 5.60 -19.65 9.90
N TRP A 282 5.62 -20.82 9.30
CA TRP A 282 5.74 -21.03 7.86
C TRP A 282 4.40 -21.03 7.18
N PHE A 283 4.32 -20.39 6.02
CA PHE A 283 3.16 -20.39 5.15
C PHE A 283 3.58 -20.72 3.73
N LYS A 284 2.85 -21.64 3.10
CA LYS A 284 3.02 -22.03 1.71
C LYS A 284 1.84 -21.55 0.90
N LYS A 285 2.16 -21.07 -0.30
CA LYS A 285 1.17 -20.70 -1.29
C LYS A 285 0.53 -21.96 -1.88
N ASN A 286 -0.80 -22.04 -1.86
CA ASN A 286 -1.49 -23.12 -2.57
C ASN A 286 -1.33 -22.96 -4.10
N ALA A 287 -0.86 -24.01 -4.78
CA ALA A 287 -0.58 -23.99 -6.21
C ALA A 287 -1.84 -24.16 -7.08
N SER A 288 -2.93 -24.70 -6.53
CA SER A 288 -4.03 -25.27 -7.32
C SER A 288 -5.28 -24.39 -7.49
N LYS A 289 -5.26 -23.11 -7.10
CA LYS A 289 -6.45 -22.24 -7.18
C LYS A 289 -6.13 -20.83 -7.65
N ASP A 290 -7.06 -20.22 -8.38
CA ASP A 290 -7.07 -18.78 -8.70
C ASP A 290 -7.14 -17.91 -7.44
N ASN A 291 -7.66 -18.48 -6.34
CA ASN A 291 -7.67 -17.88 -5.02
C ASN A 291 -6.44 -18.31 -4.22
N ILE A 292 -5.54 -17.37 -3.94
CA ILE A 292 -4.22 -17.67 -3.41
C ILE A 292 -4.22 -17.55 -1.89
N GLU A 293 -4.82 -18.55 -1.26
CA GLU A 293 -4.73 -18.74 0.18
C GLU A 293 -3.34 -19.27 0.55
N TRP A 294 -2.81 -18.73 1.64
CA TRP A 294 -1.60 -19.19 2.29
C TRP A 294 -1.98 -20.20 3.36
N THR A 295 -1.41 -21.41 3.28
CA THR A 295 -1.63 -22.48 4.25
C THR A 295 -0.40 -22.65 5.11
N GLU A 296 -0.59 -22.82 6.41
CA GLU A 296 0.49 -23.08 7.35
C GLU A 296 1.22 -24.39 7.00
N VAL A 297 2.56 -24.41 7.14
CA VAL A 297 3.40 -25.59 6.92
C VAL A 297 3.95 -26.09 8.26
N LYS A 298 3.28 -27.10 8.83
CA LYS A 298 3.63 -27.64 10.15
C LYS A 298 4.97 -28.40 10.15
N ASP A 299 5.30 -29.03 9.02
CA ASP A 299 6.53 -29.82 8.88
C ASP A 299 7.82 -29.00 9.01
N LEU A 300 7.73 -27.66 8.98
CA LEU A 300 8.87 -26.75 9.11
C LEU A 300 8.91 -26.00 10.46
N GLN A 301 8.04 -26.33 11.42
CA GLN A 301 7.91 -25.59 12.68
C GLN A 301 9.23 -25.47 13.47
N ASP A 302 10.11 -26.47 13.38
CA ASP A 302 11.39 -26.52 14.09
C ASP A 302 12.54 -25.88 13.27
N ILE A 303 12.24 -25.33 12.10
CA ILE A 303 13.21 -24.74 11.18
C ILE A 303 13.05 -23.22 11.18
N ILE A 304 14.03 -22.51 11.72
CA ILE A 304 14.06 -21.04 11.73
C ILE A 304 14.97 -20.55 10.59
N PRO A 305 14.51 -19.70 9.66
CA PRO A 305 15.34 -19.23 8.55
C PRO A 305 16.67 -18.60 8.96
N ASN A 306 16.72 -17.92 10.11
CA ASN A 306 17.94 -17.27 10.61
C ASN A 306 19.05 -18.26 11.01
N VAL A 307 18.73 -19.53 11.24
CA VAL A 307 19.74 -20.57 11.52
C VAL A 307 20.18 -21.32 10.25
N LEU A 308 19.47 -21.11 9.14
CA LEU A 308 19.82 -21.70 7.85
C LEU A 308 21.04 -20.99 7.27
N SER A 309 21.99 -21.77 6.76
CA SER A 309 23.28 -21.28 6.30
C SER A 309 23.86 -22.16 5.19
N ASN A 310 25.13 -21.92 4.88
CA ASN A 310 25.91 -22.77 3.98
C ASN A 310 26.25 -24.16 4.54
N ASN A 311 25.90 -24.45 5.80
CA ASN A 311 26.14 -25.74 6.44
C ASN A 311 24.83 -26.36 6.97
N THR A 312 23.73 -26.23 6.22
CA THR A 312 22.44 -26.75 6.63
C THR A 312 22.44 -28.28 6.54
N LYS A 313 21.97 -28.95 7.60
CA LYS A 313 21.85 -30.41 7.63
C LYS A 313 20.98 -30.91 6.47
N CYS A 314 21.37 -32.02 5.88
CA CYS A 314 20.70 -32.68 4.75
C CYS A 314 19.18 -32.82 4.96
N GLU A 315 18.78 -33.33 6.13
CA GLU A 315 17.36 -33.55 6.47
C GLU A 315 16.56 -32.23 6.51
N THR A 316 17.08 -31.20 7.19
CA THR A 316 16.47 -29.87 7.25
C THR A 316 16.35 -29.24 5.85
N TYR A 317 17.37 -29.39 5.03
CA TYR A 317 17.35 -28.91 3.65
C TYR A 317 16.30 -29.65 2.81
N LYS A 318 16.22 -30.99 2.93
CA LYS A 318 15.22 -31.83 2.25
C LYS A 318 13.79 -31.40 2.59
N GLN A 319 13.51 -31.14 3.86
CA GLN A 319 12.20 -30.62 4.30
C GLN A 319 11.88 -29.27 3.67
N LEU A 320 12.84 -28.34 3.65
CA LEU A 320 12.69 -27.05 3.00
C LEU A 320 12.40 -27.17 1.49
N ILE A 321 13.17 -28.01 0.76
CA ILE A 321 12.96 -28.22 -0.68
C ILE A 321 11.59 -28.84 -0.97
N ASN A 322 11.17 -29.82 -0.17
CA ASN A 322 9.86 -30.45 -0.31
C ASN A 322 8.73 -29.43 -0.12
N ALA A 323 8.83 -28.57 0.90
CA ALA A 323 7.89 -27.50 1.15
C ALA A 323 7.87 -26.47 0.00
N LEU A 324 9.03 -26.12 -0.58
CA LEU A 324 9.11 -25.21 -1.73
C LEU A 324 8.44 -25.75 -2.99
N SER A 325 8.46 -27.07 -3.19
CA SER A 325 7.94 -27.77 -4.38
C SER A 325 8.45 -27.15 -5.69
N CYS A 326 9.76 -26.86 -5.75
CA CYS A 326 10.39 -26.20 -6.88
C CYS A 326 11.46 -27.08 -7.50
N HIS A 327 11.23 -27.55 -8.74
CA HIS A 327 12.07 -28.55 -9.41
C HIS A 327 13.52 -28.14 -9.69
N LYS A 328 13.83 -26.83 -9.64
CA LYS A 328 15.19 -26.33 -9.86
C LYS A 328 16.14 -26.64 -8.70
N TYR A 329 15.62 -27.00 -7.54
CA TYR A 329 16.44 -27.34 -6.38
C TYR A 329 16.56 -28.86 -6.27
N GLN A 330 17.80 -29.35 -6.22
CA GLN A 330 18.09 -30.76 -6.06
C GLN A 330 17.84 -31.17 -4.61
N GLN A 331 17.22 -32.33 -4.40
CA GLN A 331 17.13 -32.93 -3.07
C GLN A 331 18.51 -33.43 -2.63
N CYS A 332 18.76 -33.43 -1.33
CA CYS A 332 19.95 -34.08 -0.80
C CYS A 332 19.79 -35.61 -0.95
N SER A 333 20.82 -36.28 -1.49
CA SER A 333 20.85 -37.74 -1.57
C SER A 333 21.41 -38.31 -0.28
N ASP A 334 20.69 -39.27 0.30
CA ASP A 334 21.11 -39.95 1.54
C ASP A 334 22.32 -40.88 1.29
N ASN A 335 22.66 -41.13 0.03
CA ASN A 335 23.81 -41.91 -0.38
C ASN A 335 24.84 -40.99 -1.05
N PRO A 336 26.01 -40.70 -0.43
CA PRO A 336 27.13 -40.10 -1.13
C PRO A 336 27.61 -41.15 -2.14
N GLN A 337 27.03 -41.17 -3.34
CA GLN A 337 27.61 -41.93 -4.44
C GLN A 337 29.03 -41.40 -4.58
N SER A 338 30.01 -42.24 -4.24
CA SER A 338 31.41 -41.97 -4.55
C SER A 338 31.47 -41.50 -5.99
N PRO A 339 32.13 -40.37 -6.30
CA PRO A 339 32.18 -39.86 -7.65
C PRO A 339 32.65 -41.01 -8.54
N SER A 340 31.77 -41.46 -9.45
CA SER A 340 32.16 -42.42 -10.46
C SER A 340 33.12 -41.68 -11.39
N ILE A 341 34.41 -41.75 -11.05
CA ILE A 341 35.51 -41.38 -11.93
C ILE A 341 35.42 -42.36 -13.10
N GLY A 342 34.66 -41.99 -14.11
CA GLY A 342 34.36 -42.91 -15.20
C GLY A 342 33.42 -42.29 -16.21
N GLN A 343 34.04 -41.79 -17.28
CA GLN A 343 33.49 -41.53 -18.62
C GLN A 343 32.92 -40.13 -18.88
N GLY A 344 33.60 -39.43 -19.80
CA GLY A 344 32.90 -38.55 -20.75
C GLY A 344 33.25 -37.07 -20.73
N LEU A 345 34.53 -36.73 -20.96
CA LEU A 345 34.85 -35.50 -21.68
C LEU A 345 34.25 -35.60 -23.08
N ASP A 346 33.05 -35.08 -23.31
CA ASP A 346 32.70 -34.35 -24.53
C ASP A 346 31.33 -33.71 -24.40
N VAL A 347 31.07 -32.68 -25.19
CA VAL A 347 29.86 -31.82 -25.19
C VAL A 347 29.92 -30.66 -24.20
N LEU A 348 30.94 -29.81 -24.37
CA LEU A 348 30.82 -28.38 -24.07
C LEU A 348 30.11 -27.69 -25.25
N ARG A 349 28.81 -27.94 -25.44
CA ARG A 349 27.98 -27.12 -26.35
C ARG A 349 27.38 -25.98 -25.55
N LYS A 350 28.12 -24.87 -25.57
CA LYS A 350 27.75 -23.53 -25.10
C LYS A 350 26.37 -23.13 -25.64
N SER A 351 25.31 -23.33 -24.86
CA SER A 351 24.09 -22.56 -24.98
C SER A 351 24.24 -21.34 -24.10
N GLU A 352 24.89 -20.31 -24.64
CA GLU A 352 24.63 -18.93 -24.22
C GLU A 352 23.16 -18.65 -24.53
N GLU A 353 22.29 -18.90 -23.54
CA GLU A 353 21.07 -18.11 -23.45
C GLU A 353 21.51 -16.69 -23.12
N HIS A 354 21.71 -15.94 -24.20
CA HIS A 354 21.69 -14.50 -24.20
C HIS A 354 20.30 -14.10 -23.70
N ASP A 355 20.16 -14.01 -22.37
CA ASP A 355 19.16 -13.19 -21.72
C ASP A 355 19.34 -11.81 -22.35
N THR A 356 18.53 -11.56 -23.37
CA THR A 356 18.45 -10.28 -24.02
C THR A 356 18.02 -9.36 -22.90
N ASP A 357 18.94 -8.48 -22.51
CA ASP A 357 18.69 -7.32 -21.69
C ASP A 357 17.71 -6.46 -22.51
N SER A 358 16.43 -6.87 -22.49
CA SER A 358 15.34 -6.01 -22.87
C SER A 358 15.42 -4.92 -21.84
N SER A 359 16.05 -3.83 -22.25
CA SER A 359 15.81 -2.50 -21.76
C SER A 359 14.31 -2.22 -21.93
N ASP A 360 13.49 -2.89 -21.13
CA ASP A 360 12.22 -2.37 -20.69
C ASP A 360 12.60 -1.10 -19.95
N SER A 361 12.43 0.00 -20.66
CA SER A 361 12.49 1.34 -20.16
C SER A 361 11.88 1.35 -18.78
N GLU A 362 12.65 1.92 -17.87
CA GLU A 362 12.27 2.19 -16.51
C GLU A 362 10.85 2.78 -16.50
N ALA A 363 9.86 1.99 -16.09
CA ALA A 363 8.75 2.54 -15.33
C ALA A 363 9.33 2.91 -13.96
N GLU A 364 10.19 3.93 -13.98
CA GLU A 364 10.42 4.84 -12.89
C GLU A 364 9.03 5.15 -12.34
N TRP A 365 8.80 4.91 -11.06
CA TRP A 365 7.52 5.23 -10.42
C TRP A 365 7.45 6.75 -10.20
N ASP A 366 7.73 7.52 -11.24
CA ASP A 366 7.36 8.91 -11.35
C ASP A 366 5.86 8.95 -11.54
N SER A 367 5.24 9.79 -10.73
CA SER A 367 3.86 10.18 -10.88
C SER A 367 3.67 10.71 -12.29
N GLU A 368 2.96 9.97 -13.14
CA GLU A 368 2.39 10.55 -14.36
C GLU A 368 1.42 11.66 -13.91
N GLY A 369 1.92 12.90 -13.90
CA GLY A 369 1.09 14.08 -13.93
C GLY A 369 0.47 14.15 -15.32
N GLU A 370 -0.84 13.98 -15.40
CA GLU A 370 -1.59 14.22 -16.63
C GLU A 370 -1.38 15.68 -17.05
N GLY A 371 -0.62 15.86 -18.13
CA GLY A 371 -0.35 17.15 -18.75
C GLY A 371 -1.62 17.74 -19.36
N SER A 372 -2.10 18.82 -18.75
CA SER A 372 -3.03 19.76 -19.37
C SER A 372 -2.39 20.36 -20.62
N SER A 373 -3.06 20.23 -21.76
CA SER A 373 -2.70 20.87 -23.03
C SER A 373 -2.78 22.39 -22.91
N GLY A 374 -1.66 23.05 -22.65
CA GLY A 374 -1.50 24.50 -22.73
C GLY A 374 -0.89 24.91 -24.08
N LEU A 375 -1.64 25.67 -24.87
CA LEU A 375 -1.13 26.40 -26.04
C LEU A 375 0.06 27.28 -25.62
N GLY A 376 1.22 27.08 -26.25
CA GLY A 376 2.37 27.96 -26.10
C GLY A 376 2.23 29.23 -26.93
N ILE A 377 2.21 30.40 -26.26
CA ILE A 377 2.53 31.69 -26.88
C ILE A 377 3.94 32.07 -26.44
N THR A 378 4.85 32.14 -27.40
CA THR A 378 6.23 32.60 -27.24
C THR A 378 6.26 34.12 -27.26
N ILE A 379 6.73 34.77 -26.19
CA ILE A 379 7.09 36.20 -26.19
C ILE A 379 8.53 36.35 -25.71
N GLY A 380 9.32 37.06 -26.51
CA GLY A 380 10.76 37.20 -26.38
C GLY A 380 11.23 37.97 -25.14
N SER A 381 12.35 37.51 -24.61
CA SER A 381 13.11 38.14 -23.53
C SER A 381 13.80 39.42 -24.01
N SER A 382 13.48 40.55 -23.38
CA SER A 382 14.29 41.76 -23.39
C SER A 382 14.89 41.96 -22.00
N SER A 383 16.21 41.95 -21.94
CA SER A 383 17.02 42.11 -20.73
C SER A 383 16.93 43.55 -20.22
N ALA A 384 16.61 43.74 -18.94
CA ALA A 384 16.93 44.97 -18.21
C ALA A 384 17.24 44.65 -16.75
N SER A 385 18.47 44.95 -16.36
CA SER A 385 19.02 44.82 -15.02
C SER A 385 18.50 45.95 -14.13
N ILE A 386 17.88 45.64 -12.99
CA ILE A 386 17.68 46.62 -11.90
C ILE A 386 17.95 45.96 -10.53
N LEU A 387 18.87 46.60 -9.80
CA LEU A 387 19.23 46.40 -8.40
C LEU A 387 18.06 46.72 -7.47
N GLY A 388 17.88 45.94 -6.39
CA GLY A 388 16.95 46.33 -5.31
C GLY A 388 16.72 45.26 -4.25
N THR A 389 17.42 45.45 -3.12
CA THR A 389 17.00 45.25 -1.72
C THR A 389 15.78 44.37 -1.39
N GLY A 390 16.02 43.44 -0.47
CA GLY A 390 15.06 42.42 -0.01
C GLY A 390 13.89 42.91 0.85
N GLY A 391 12.97 41.96 1.06
CA GLY A 391 11.93 42.01 2.08
C GLY A 391 10.55 42.45 1.56
N GLY A 392 9.85 41.60 0.81
CA GLY A 392 8.44 41.92 0.44
C GLY A 392 7.68 40.89 -0.40
N ALA A 393 8.22 39.70 -0.68
CA ALA A 393 7.63 38.79 -1.67
C ALA A 393 6.42 37.97 -1.17
N TYR A 394 6.18 37.84 0.14
CA TYR A 394 5.12 36.95 0.62
C TYR A 394 3.72 37.59 0.66
N ALA A 395 3.61 38.91 0.84
CA ALA A 395 2.30 39.58 0.87
C ALA A 395 1.74 39.86 -0.53
N GLY A 396 2.61 40.09 -1.52
CA GLY A 396 2.19 40.40 -2.90
C GLY A 396 1.50 39.24 -3.61
N TRP A 397 1.91 38.00 -3.33
CA TRP A 397 1.34 36.80 -3.96
C TRP A 397 -0.12 36.54 -3.57
N HIS A 398 -0.48 36.75 -2.30
CA HIS A 398 -1.85 36.57 -1.81
C HIS A 398 -2.83 37.63 -2.34
N VAL A 399 -2.37 38.86 -2.55
CA VAL A 399 -3.20 39.93 -3.14
C VAL A 399 -3.42 39.67 -4.64
N TYR A 400 -2.42 39.17 -5.36
CA TYR A 400 -2.55 38.82 -6.78
C TYR A 400 -3.56 37.69 -7.02
N GLN A 401 -3.54 36.62 -6.20
CA GLN A 401 -4.52 35.54 -6.30
C GLN A 401 -5.96 36.02 -6.10
N LYS A 402 -6.18 36.92 -5.14
CA LYS A 402 -7.52 37.33 -4.73
C LYS A 402 -8.19 38.34 -5.67
N TYR A 403 -7.41 39.16 -6.38
CA TYR A 403 -7.96 40.24 -7.21
C TYR A 403 -7.89 40.00 -8.72
N PHE A 404 -6.91 39.22 -9.21
CA PHE A 404 -6.72 39.08 -10.66
C PHE A 404 -7.24 37.76 -11.25
N LEU A 405 -7.22 36.66 -10.50
CA LEU A 405 -7.73 35.38 -11.00
C LEU A 405 -9.24 35.23 -10.85
N ASP A 406 -9.85 35.88 -9.85
CA ASP A 406 -11.28 35.75 -9.56
C ASP A 406 -12.17 36.60 -10.50
N VAL A 407 -11.61 37.67 -11.08
CA VAL A 407 -12.33 38.55 -12.03
C VAL A 407 -12.39 37.95 -13.43
N VAL A 408 -11.39 37.16 -13.84
CA VAL A 408 -11.35 36.54 -15.18
C VAL A 408 -12.32 35.35 -15.30
N VAL A 409 -12.67 34.70 -14.19
CA VAL A 409 -13.63 33.57 -14.17
C VAL A 409 -15.09 34.02 -14.27
N ARG A 410 -15.38 35.33 -14.18
CA ARG A 410 -16.76 35.86 -14.32
C ARG A 410 -17.09 36.44 -15.71
N LEU A 411 -16.19 36.33 -16.68
CA LEU A 411 -16.38 36.86 -18.05
C LEU A 411 -16.18 35.82 -19.17
N ILE A 412 -16.28 34.54 -18.83
CA ILE A 412 -16.49 33.42 -19.77
C ILE A 412 -17.66 32.62 -19.22
#